data_AF-A0A1F4HRL5-F1
#
_entry.id   AF-A0A1F4HRL5-F1
#
_cell.length_a   1.000
_cell.length_b   1.000
_cell.length_c   1.000
_cell.angle_alpha   90.00
_cell.angle_beta   90.00
_cell.angle_gamma   90.00
#
_symmetry.space_group_name_H-M   'P 1'
#
loop_
_entity.id
_entity.type
_entity.pdbx_description
1 polymer ?
#
loop_
_entity_poly.entity_id
_entity_poly.type
_entity_poly.pdbx_seq_one_letter_code
_entity_poly.pdbx_strand_id
1 'polypeptide(L)'
;MPRPSEATVLLDLPAVAGRAALRAGLIAMRLAPTPLPTDRRGRDAVLRGLADKPCAMVFIDISNGRTTTTPSLLQLDASLPRDASRRRIVLTRLAGGPGLGHVSEADRRWIQRLGFADLIPEFDAMDCEGSLRQALDLVARELALEPLPAAELARYARVMNDARDTASARATIRALCGLSAEALATLLAQSLDITDRTWRLQRYPQCFVGSEAVAWLAHHFKRSTSEALALGQALASLGLLVHVAHEHPFLDDTLYYRLAISPAADALDLGDVQTALVASDGVPIADRSHLGKLYPHCWVGSEAIDLLVSRHRLQRHDAWLLLHRLMQFGLIEHVTHSRPVIDGNFYYRFTGQSVDGNEQ
;
A
#
# COMPACT_ATOMS: atom_id res chain seq x y z
N MET A 1 -31.52 8.51 -15.86
CA MET A 1 -30.26 9.09 -15.34
C MET A 1 -30.59 9.77 -14.03
N PRO A 2 -29.96 9.39 -12.91
CA PRO A 2 -30.17 10.05 -11.62
C PRO A 2 -29.76 11.52 -11.74
N ARG A 3 -30.50 12.42 -11.08
CA ARG A 3 -30.10 13.84 -11.02
C ARG A 3 -28.89 13.96 -10.08
N PRO A 4 -27.92 14.85 -10.34
CA PRO A 4 -26.77 15.07 -9.46
C PRO A 4 -27.14 15.33 -7.99
N SER A 5 -28.36 15.79 -7.71
CA SER A 5 -28.90 16.02 -6.37
C SER A 5 -29.12 14.76 -5.51
N GLU A 6 -29.18 13.57 -6.10
CA GLU A 6 -29.34 12.30 -5.36
C GLU A 6 -28.00 11.58 -5.12
N ALA A 7 -26.95 11.98 -5.83
CA ALA A 7 -25.63 11.37 -5.73
C ALA A 7 -24.93 11.80 -4.43
N THR A 8 -24.46 10.83 -3.64
CA THR A 8 -23.79 11.09 -2.37
C THR A 8 -22.39 10.49 -2.37
N VAL A 9 -21.39 11.26 -1.94
CA VAL A 9 -20.04 10.77 -1.71
C VAL A 9 -19.66 10.95 -0.25
N LEU A 10 -19.18 9.89 0.37
CA LEU A 10 -18.80 9.83 1.78
C LEU A 10 -17.30 9.59 1.91
N LEU A 11 -16.63 10.32 2.80
CA LEU A 11 -15.18 10.25 2.99
C LEU A 11 -14.81 9.89 4.43
N ASP A 12 -14.02 8.83 4.59
CA ASP A 12 -13.25 8.46 5.78
C ASP A 12 -11.75 8.48 5.41
N LEU A 13 -11.21 9.70 5.24
CA LEU A 13 -9.84 9.93 4.76
C LEU A 13 -9.03 10.77 5.75
N PRO A 14 -7.71 10.53 5.90
CA PRO A 14 -6.86 11.31 6.77
C PRO A 14 -6.79 12.78 6.33
N ALA A 15 -6.45 13.66 7.27
CA ALA A 15 -6.30 15.11 7.02
C ALA A 15 -4.97 15.43 6.30
N VAL A 16 -4.82 14.92 5.08
CA VAL A 16 -3.66 15.14 4.20
C VAL A 16 -4.07 15.92 2.95
N ALA A 17 -3.11 16.53 2.24
CA ALA A 17 -3.38 17.31 1.03
C ALA A 17 -4.15 16.53 -0.04
N GLY A 18 -3.91 15.22 -0.18
CA GLY A 18 -4.66 14.38 -1.11
C GLY A 18 -6.17 14.32 -0.84
N ARG A 19 -6.60 14.41 0.42
CA ARG A 19 -8.03 14.53 0.76
C ARG A 19 -8.62 15.84 0.22
N ALA A 20 -7.88 16.94 0.25
CA ALA A 20 -8.31 18.22 -0.30
C ALA A 20 -8.41 18.14 -1.84
N ALA A 21 -7.42 17.51 -2.50
CA ALA A 21 -7.43 17.28 -3.94
C ALA A 21 -8.67 16.49 -4.41
N LEU A 22 -8.98 15.36 -3.75
CA LEU A 22 -10.19 14.60 -4.05
C LEU A 22 -11.46 15.42 -3.83
N ARG A 23 -11.56 16.16 -2.72
CA ARG A 23 -12.72 17.02 -2.44
C ARG A 23 -12.92 18.08 -3.52
N ALA A 24 -11.85 18.73 -3.98
CA ALA A 24 -11.91 19.71 -5.06
C ALA A 24 -12.42 19.07 -6.37
N GLY A 25 -11.93 17.88 -6.72
CA GLY A 25 -12.40 17.12 -7.87
C GLY A 25 -13.88 16.74 -7.80
N LEU A 26 -14.34 16.27 -6.64
CA LEU A 26 -15.76 15.95 -6.41
C LEU A 26 -16.65 17.20 -6.52
N ILE A 27 -16.21 18.34 -5.98
CA ILE A 27 -16.94 19.61 -6.09
C ILE A 27 -17.01 20.07 -7.55
N ALA A 28 -15.96 19.87 -8.35
CA ALA A 28 -15.99 20.14 -9.78
C ALA A 28 -17.04 19.28 -10.52
N MET A 29 -17.28 18.05 -10.05
CA MET A 29 -18.37 17.18 -10.51
C MET A 29 -19.75 17.55 -9.91
N ARG A 30 -19.85 18.67 -9.17
CA ARG A 30 -21.05 19.11 -8.44
C ARG A 30 -21.50 18.15 -7.33
N LEU A 31 -20.56 17.41 -6.75
CA LEU A 31 -20.77 16.52 -5.61
C LEU A 31 -20.16 17.16 -4.36
N ALA A 32 -20.97 17.35 -3.32
CA ALA A 32 -20.50 17.84 -2.03
C ALA A 32 -20.19 16.65 -1.10
N PRO A 33 -18.92 16.24 -0.93
CA PRO A 33 -18.61 15.08 -0.10
C PRO A 33 -18.83 15.34 1.39
N THR A 34 -19.46 14.38 2.05
CA THR A 34 -19.76 14.40 3.50
C THR A 34 -18.80 13.45 4.25
N PRO A 35 -18.50 13.71 5.53
CA PRO A 35 -17.69 12.80 6.32
C PRO A 35 -18.48 11.53 6.69
N LEU A 36 -17.80 10.38 6.75
CA LEU A 36 -18.33 9.20 7.42
C LEU A 36 -18.27 9.35 8.94
N PRO A 37 -19.15 8.65 9.70
CA PRO A 37 -19.01 8.53 11.14
C PRO A 37 -17.63 7.99 11.51
N THR A 38 -17.00 8.61 12.51
CA THR A 38 -15.65 8.22 12.97
C THR A 38 -15.67 7.00 13.88
N ASP A 39 -16.82 6.70 14.51
CA ASP A 39 -16.99 5.52 15.33
C ASP A 39 -17.30 4.28 14.47
N ARG A 40 -16.78 3.12 14.89
CA ARG A 40 -16.93 1.86 14.15
C ARG A 40 -18.40 1.50 13.90
N ARG A 41 -19.28 1.66 14.89
CA ARG A 41 -20.69 1.24 14.77
C ARG A 41 -21.43 2.09 13.74
N GLY A 42 -21.25 3.41 13.79
CA GLY A 42 -21.79 4.35 12.82
C GLY A 42 -21.27 4.08 11.41
N ARG A 43 -19.96 3.86 11.26
CA ARG A 43 -19.35 3.50 9.96
C ARG A 43 -19.96 2.22 9.40
N ASP A 44 -19.95 1.14 10.18
CA ASP A 44 -20.47 -0.18 9.75
C ASP A 44 -21.98 -0.12 9.43
N ALA A 45 -22.75 0.76 10.08
CA ALA A 45 -24.16 0.98 9.77
C ALA A 45 -24.34 1.68 8.41
N VAL A 46 -23.57 2.73 8.14
CA VAL A 46 -23.60 3.44 6.84
C VAL A 46 -23.20 2.51 5.71
N LEU A 47 -22.13 1.73 5.90
CA LEU A 47 -21.61 0.84 4.87
C LEU A 47 -22.56 -0.32 4.55
N ARG A 48 -23.20 -0.93 5.57
CA ARG A 48 -24.23 -1.95 5.34
C ARG A 48 -25.48 -1.40 4.64
N GLY A 49 -25.84 -0.14 4.92
CA GLY A 49 -26.93 0.54 4.23
C GLY A 49 -26.63 0.98 2.79
N LEU A 50 -25.42 0.72 2.27
CA LEU A 50 -25.11 1.04 0.87
C LEU A 50 -25.95 0.26 -0.12
N ALA A 51 -26.35 -0.97 0.21
CA ALA A 51 -27.21 -1.80 -0.64
C ALA A 51 -28.50 -1.06 -1.04
N ASP A 52 -29.08 -0.31 -0.11
CA ASP A 52 -30.32 0.45 -0.29
C ASP A 52 -30.10 1.86 -0.90
N LYS A 53 -28.84 2.27 -1.08
CA LYS A 53 -28.45 3.60 -1.59
C LYS A 53 -27.60 3.47 -2.85
N PRO A 54 -28.17 3.13 -4.02
CA PRO A 54 -27.40 2.83 -5.23
C PRO A 54 -26.57 4.02 -5.74
N CYS A 55 -27.01 5.26 -5.48
CA CYS A 55 -26.31 6.49 -5.87
C CYS A 55 -25.30 6.99 -4.80
N ALA A 56 -24.79 6.10 -3.94
CA ALA A 56 -23.79 6.44 -2.93
C ALA A 56 -22.45 5.78 -3.23
N MET A 57 -21.37 6.55 -3.07
CA MET A 57 -19.98 6.08 -3.14
C MET A 57 -19.19 6.48 -1.90
N VAL A 58 -18.23 5.65 -1.53
CA VAL A 58 -17.51 5.76 -0.26
C VAL A 58 -16.00 5.65 -0.50
N PHE A 59 -15.21 6.52 0.12
CA PHE A 59 -13.76 6.44 0.17
C PHE A 59 -13.30 6.19 1.60
N ILE A 60 -12.51 5.15 1.82
CA ILE A 60 -12.03 4.76 3.16
C ILE A 60 -10.53 4.53 3.12
N ASP A 61 -9.81 5.19 4.01
CA ASP A 61 -8.39 4.96 4.19
C ASP A 61 -8.12 3.76 5.10
N ILE A 62 -7.16 2.92 4.71
CA ILE A 62 -6.76 1.72 5.46
C ILE A 62 -5.28 1.76 5.89
N SER A 63 -4.56 2.88 5.74
CA SER A 63 -3.12 2.97 6.05
C SER A 63 -2.79 2.66 7.50
N ASN A 64 -3.70 2.95 8.43
CA ASN A 64 -3.47 2.86 9.88
C ASN A 64 -4.46 1.92 10.57
N GLY A 65 -4.83 0.79 9.94
CA GLY A 65 -5.84 -0.17 10.39
C GLY A 65 -5.65 -0.80 11.80
N ARG A 66 -4.68 -0.31 12.57
CA ARG A 66 -4.37 -0.65 13.97
C ARG A 66 -4.86 0.42 14.97
N THR A 67 -5.34 1.58 14.50
CA THR A 67 -5.93 2.60 15.37
C THR A 67 -7.41 2.31 15.60
N THR A 68 -7.98 2.82 16.69
CA THR A 68 -9.42 2.65 16.98
C THR A 68 -10.32 3.37 15.97
N THR A 69 -9.77 4.33 15.22
CA THR A 69 -10.51 5.23 14.33
C THR A 69 -10.43 4.82 12.86
N THR A 70 -9.31 4.24 12.41
CA THR A 70 -9.12 3.84 11.00
C THR A 70 -9.35 2.33 10.85
N PRO A 71 -10.26 1.89 9.96
CA PRO A 71 -10.51 0.47 9.75
C PRO A 71 -9.32 -0.23 9.11
N SER A 72 -9.08 -1.50 9.47
CA SER A 72 -8.26 -2.40 8.65
C SER A 72 -9.09 -3.05 7.54
N LEU A 73 -8.39 -3.55 6.51
CA LEU A 73 -9.01 -4.37 5.47
C LEU A 73 -9.75 -5.58 6.06
N LEU A 74 -9.17 -6.26 7.05
CA LEU A 74 -9.80 -7.39 7.74
C LEU A 74 -11.13 -7.01 8.38
N GLN A 75 -11.19 -5.86 9.05
CA GLN A 75 -12.42 -5.38 9.67
C GLN A 75 -13.51 -5.08 8.64
N LEU A 76 -13.15 -4.46 7.52
CA LEU A 76 -14.09 -4.16 6.44
C LEU A 76 -14.57 -5.43 5.74
N ASP A 77 -13.66 -6.37 5.45
CA ASP A 77 -14.04 -7.64 4.80
C ASP A 77 -14.97 -8.47 5.68
N ALA A 78 -14.76 -8.47 7.00
CA ALA A 78 -15.60 -9.18 7.95
C ALA A 78 -16.96 -8.51 8.19
N SER A 79 -17.05 -7.17 8.13
CA SER A 79 -18.29 -6.44 8.45
C SER A 79 -19.22 -6.25 7.26
N LEU A 80 -18.70 -6.33 6.04
CA LEU A 80 -19.47 -6.03 4.82
C LEU A 80 -19.87 -7.29 4.05
N PRO A 81 -21.10 -7.37 3.54
CA PRO A 81 -21.47 -8.44 2.61
C PRO A 81 -20.61 -8.37 1.34
N ARG A 82 -20.31 -9.53 0.76
CA ARG A 82 -19.60 -9.65 -0.54
C ARG A 82 -20.59 -9.51 -1.70
N ASP A 83 -21.26 -8.37 -1.77
CA ASP A 83 -22.26 -8.06 -2.81
C ASP A 83 -21.82 -6.87 -3.67
N ALA A 84 -22.72 -6.44 -4.57
CA ALA A 84 -22.49 -5.35 -5.50
C ALA A 84 -22.26 -3.98 -4.83
N SER A 85 -22.51 -3.81 -3.53
CA SER A 85 -22.25 -2.55 -2.82
C SER A 85 -20.76 -2.26 -2.67
N ARG A 86 -19.91 -3.31 -2.57
CA ARG A 86 -18.45 -3.13 -2.41
C ARG A 86 -17.79 -2.40 -3.58
N ARG A 87 -18.34 -2.53 -4.80
CA ARG A 87 -17.82 -1.83 -6.00
C ARG A 87 -17.94 -0.31 -5.91
N ARG A 88 -18.69 0.19 -4.91
CA ARG A 88 -18.86 1.62 -4.60
C ARG A 88 -18.05 2.06 -3.38
N ILE A 89 -17.11 1.23 -2.94
CA ILE A 89 -16.17 1.52 -1.86
C ILE A 89 -14.75 1.52 -2.45
N VAL A 90 -14.13 2.69 -2.50
CA VAL A 90 -12.72 2.86 -2.86
C VAL A 90 -11.89 2.86 -1.58
N LEU A 91 -10.87 2.01 -1.54
CA LEU A 91 -9.92 1.99 -0.45
C LEU A 91 -8.73 2.90 -0.79
N THR A 92 -8.11 3.49 0.23
CA THR A 92 -6.93 4.34 0.04
C THR A 92 -5.81 4.02 1.01
N ARG A 93 -4.59 4.41 0.65
CA ARG A 93 -3.41 4.42 1.53
C ARG A 93 -2.73 5.80 1.54
N LEU A 94 -3.48 6.83 1.90
CA LEU A 94 -3.03 8.22 1.86
C LEU A 94 -2.19 8.63 3.07
N ALA A 95 -2.35 7.95 4.21
CA ALA A 95 -1.53 8.28 5.37
C ALA A 95 -0.11 7.76 5.16
N GLY A 96 0.87 8.63 5.38
CA GLY A 96 2.29 8.29 5.31
C GLY A 96 2.76 7.53 6.57
N GLY A 97 3.85 6.80 6.41
CA GLY A 97 4.56 6.11 7.49
C GLY A 97 5.60 5.16 6.89
N PRO A 98 6.56 4.66 7.68
CA PRO A 98 7.60 3.78 7.18
C PRO A 98 7.01 2.50 6.57
N GLY A 99 7.30 2.26 5.30
CA GLY A 99 6.77 1.11 4.58
C GLY A 99 5.26 1.15 4.36
N LEU A 100 4.62 2.32 4.49
CA LEU A 100 3.23 2.55 4.18
C LEU A 100 3.13 3.46 2.94
N GLY A 101 2.15 3.18 2.07
CA GLY A 101 1.81 4.07 0.95
C GLY A 101 2.15 3.54 -0.44
N HIS A 102 2.99 2.52 -0.60
CA HIS A 102 3.07 1.80 -1.88
C HIS A 102 1.82 0.93 -2.08
N VAL A 103 1.33 0.92 -3.32
CA VAL A 103 0.27 0.04 -3.79
C VAL A 103 0.73 -0.53 -5.13
N SER A 104 1.01 -1.83 -5.15
CA SER A 104 1.35 -2.55 -6.37
C SER A 104 0.10 -2.87 -7.18
N GLU A 105 0.25 -3.17 -8.48
CA GLU A 105 -0.87 -3.62 -9.31
C GLU A 105 -1.49 -4.92 -8.79
N ALA A 106 -0.67 -5.80 -8.20
CA ALA A 106 -1.14 -7.03 -7.56
C ALA A 106 -2.04 -6.73 -6.35
N ASP A 107 -1.68 -5.74 -5.54
CA ASP A 107 -2.50 -5.30 -4.40
C ASP A 107 -3.87 -4.82 -4.87
N ARG A 108 -3.92 -4.02 -5.94
CA ARG A 108 -5.17 -3.49 -6.51
C ARG A 108 -6.07 -4.61 -7.04
N ARG A 109 -5.50 -5.55 -7.80
CA ARG A 109 -6.23 -6.71 -8.33
C ARG A 109 -6.79 -7.58 -7.22
N TRP A 110 -6.06 -7.76 -6.12
CA TRP A 110 -6.54 -8.50 -4.97
C TRP A 110 -7.71 -7.77 -4.29
N ILE A 111 -7.60 -6.47 -4.04
CA ILE A 111 -8.68 -5.64 -3.48
C ILE A 111 -9.94 -5.67 -4.36
N GLN A 112 -9.78 -5.63 -5.69
CA GLN A 112 -10.89 -5.75 -6.64
C GLN A 112 -11.55 -7.13 -6.60
N ARG A 113 -10.78 -8.21 -6.39
CA ARG A 113 -11.33 -9.56 -6.19
C ARG A 113 -12.11 -9.71 -4.89
N LEU A 114 -11.76 -8.94 -3.86
CA LEU A 114 -12.58 -8.80 -2.64
C LEU A 114 -13.87 -7.98 -2.88
N GLY A 115 -14.08 -7.48 -4.10
CA GLY A 115 -15.27 -6.76 -4.54
C GLY A 115 -15.19 -5.24 -4.36
N PHE A 116 -14.11 -4.70 -3.77
CA PHE A 116 -13.93 -3.27 -3.62
C PHE A 116 -13.62 -2.60 -4.98
N ALA A 117 -13.87 -1.30 -5.10
CA ALA A 117 -13.70 -0.58 -6.35
C ALA A 117 -12.23 -0.51 -6.80
N ASP A 118 -11.35 -0.12 -5.86
CA ASP A 118 -9.92 0.06 -6.11
C ASP A 118 -9.16 0.26 -4.79
N LEU A 119 -7.82 0.25 -4.87
CA LEU A 119 -6.92 0.69 -3.82
C LEU A 119 -6.03 1.81 -4.37
N ILE A 120 -6.16 3.03 -3.83
CA ILE A 120 -5.50 4.21 -4.37
C ILE A 120 -4.44 4.75 -3.38
N PRO A 121 -3.16 4.87 -3.79
CA PRO A 121 -2.11 5.29 -2.88
C PRO A 121 -2.01 6.81 -2.69
N GLU A 122 -2.55 7.61 -3.61
CA GLU A 122 -2.46 9.07 -3.55
C GLU A 122 -3.54 9.77 -4.36
N PHE A 123 -3.80 11.03 -4.01
CA PHE A 123 -4.55 11.96 -4.84
C PHE A 123 -3.69 13.22 -4.99
N ASP A 124 -3.23 13.49 -6.20
CA ASP A 124 -2.45 14.69 -6.48
C ASP A 124 -3.21 15.65 -7.38
N ALA A 125 -3.34 16.89 -6.93
CA ALA A 125 -3.92 17.99 -7.67
C ALA A 125 -3.03 18.42 -8.86
N MET A 126 -1.73 18.12 -8.83
CA MET A 126 -0.79 18.44 -9.92
C MET A 126 -0.74 17.34 -10.98
N ASP A 127 -1.22 16.14 -10.67
CA ASP A 127 -1.32 15.01 -11.60
C ASP A 127 -2.79 14.69 -11.90
N CYS A 128 -3.37 15.49 -12.81
CA CYS A 128 -4.76 15.37 -13.24
C CYS A 128 -5.01 14.24 -14.24
N GLU A 129 -4.01 13.41 -14.54
CA GLU A 129 -4.13 12.21 -15.38
C GLU A 129 -3.88 10.92 -14.58
N GLY A 130 -3.25 11.00 -13.41
CA GLY A 130 -2.99 9.87 -12.53
C GLY A 130 -4.16 9.48 -11.61
N SER A 131 -3.82 9.05 -10.39
CA SER A 131 -4.72 8.43 -9.42
C SER A 131 -5.95 9.27 -9.05
N LEU A 132 -5.83 10.60 -9.03
CA LEU A 132 -6.98 11.49 -8.79
C LEU A 132 -8.02 11.36 -9.90
N ARG A 133 -7.59 11.34 -11.17
CA ARG A 133 -8.49 11.19 -12.31
C ARG A 133 -9.18 9.83 -12.29
N GLN A 134 -8.42 8.77 -12.02
CA GLN A 134 -8.94 7.43 -11.91
C GLN A 134 -10.06 7.32 -10.84
N ALA A 135 -9.87 7.96 -9.69
CA ALA A 135 -10.89 8.03 -8.65
C ALA A 135 -12.16 8.75 -9.09
N LEU A 136 -12.04 9.89 -9.77
CA LEU A 136 -13.18 10.64 -10.28
C LEU A 136 -13.90 9.92 -11.43
N ASP A 137 -13.18 9.18 -12.27
CA ASP A 137 -13.76 8.34 -13.31
C ASP A 137 -14.50 7.12 -12.71
N LEU A 138 -14.04 6.56 -11.59
CA LEU A 138 -14.81 5.57 -10.81
C LEU A 138 -16.11 6.18 -10.29
N VAL A 139 -16.06 7.39 -9.73
CA VAL A 139 -17.25 8.13 -9.28
C VAL A 139 -18.23 8.37 -10.43
N ALA A 140 -17.74 8.85 -11.57
CA ALA A 140 -18.56 9.12 -12.74
C ALA A 140 -19.26 7.84 -13.23
N ARG A 141 -18.52 6.73 -13.32
CA ARG A 141 -19.07 5.44 -13.76
C ARG A 141 -20.13 4.89 -12.79
N GLU A 142 -19.82 4.79 -11.50
CA GLU A 142 -20.74 4.17 -10.53
C GLU A 142 -21.98 5.00 -10.26
N LEU A 143 -21.88 6.34 -10.37
CA LEU A 143 -23.00 7.25 -10.15
C LEU A 143 -23.70 7.68 -11.45
N ALA A 144 -23.29 7.12 -12.60
CA ALA A 144 -23.80 7.44 -13.93
C ALA A 144 -23.79 8.96 -14.25
N LEU A 145 -22.66 9.61 -13.94
CA LEU A 145 -22.38 11.02 -14.20
C LEU A 145 -21.45 11.18 -15.41
N GLU A 146 -21.46 12.37 -16.01
CA GLU A 146 -20.47 12.74 -17.02
C GLU A 146 -19.06 12.80 -16.41
N PRO A 147 -18.04 12.17 -17.02
CA PRO A 147 -16.66 12.26 -16.59
C PRO A 147 -16.13 13.69 -16.63
N LEU A 148 -15.31 14.06 -15.65
CA LEU A 148 -14.68 15.39 -15.61
C LEU A 148 -13.45 15.43 -16.54
N PRO A 149 -13.39 16.30 -17.55
CA PRO A 149 -12.23 16.41 -18.42
C PRO A 149 -10.96 16.83 -17.65
N ALA A 150 -9.80 16.28 -18.03
CA ALA A 150 -8.52 16.56 -17.35
C ALA A 150 -8.17 18.07 -17.32
N ALA A 151 -8.43 18.78 -18.42
CA ALA A 151 -8.21 20.23 -18.48
C ALA A 151 -9.09 21.01 -17.50
N GLU A 152 -10.32 20.56 -17.29
CA GLU A 152 -11.24 21.16 -16.34
C GLU A 152 -10.83 20.86 -14.90
N LEU A 153 -10.47 19.60 -14.60
CA LEU A 153 -9.91 19.20 -13.32
C LEU A 153 -8.66 20.02 -12.99
N ALA A 154 -7.73 20.18 -13.93
CA ALA A 154 -6.52 20.97 -13.75
C ALA A 154 -6.80 22.46 -13.50
N ARG A 155 -7.88 23.01 -14.09
CA ARG A 155 -8.33 24.38 -13.80
C ARG A 155 -8.88 24.49 -12.39
N TYR A 156 -9.74 23.56 -11.97
CA TYR A 156 -10.31 23.54 -10.63
C TYR A 156 -9.26 23.29 -9.54
N ALA A 157 -8.38 22.31 -9.73
CA ALA A 157 -7.29 21.99 -8.83
C ALA A 157 -6.37 23.20 -8.57
N ARG A 158 -6.09 24.01 -9.59
CA ARG A 158 -5.29 25.24 -9.43
C ARG A 158 -5.97 26.31 -8.57
N VAL A 159 -7.30 26.40 -8.61
CA VAL A 159 -8.07 27.46 -7.93
C VAL A 159 -8.51 27.04 -6.53
N MET A 160 -8.93 25.78 -6.37
CA MET A 160 -9.60 25.29 -5.17
C MET A 160 -8.68 24.51 -4.22
N ASN A 161 -7.46 24.16 -4.65
CA ASN A 161 -6.56 23.40 -3.80
C ASN A 161 -5.65 24.31 -2.97
N ASP A 162 -6.15 24.68 -1.79
CA ASP A 162 -5.42 25.52 -0.82
C ASP A 162 -4.30 24.74 -0.10
N ALA A 163 -4.32 23.40 -0.19
CA ALA A 163 -3.34 22.52 0.47
C ALA A 163 -2.48 21.79 -0.58
N ARG A 164 -1.20 22.16 -0.66
CA ARG A 164 -0.22 21.45 -1.50
C ARG A 164 0.58 20.47 -0.65
N ASP A 165 0.73 19.25 -1.15
CA ASP A 165 1.70 18.32 -0.58
C ASP A 165 3.09 18.72 -1.04
N THR A 166 3.94 19.14 -0.11
CA THR A 166 5.34 19.53 -0.39
C THR A 166 6.33 18.74 0.43
N ALA A 167 5.85 17.92 1.37
CA ALA A 167 6.68 17.29 2.39
C ALA A 167 6.59 15.76 2.39
N SER A 168 5.57 15.17 1.77
CA SER A 168 5.52 13.71 1.67
C SER A 168 6.61 13.18 0.73
N ALA A 169 6.95 11.91 0.90
CA ALA A 169 7.87 11.21 0.01
C ALA A 169 7.40 11.26 -1.47
N ARG A 170 6.09 11.14 -1.71
CA ARG A 170 5.51 11.25 -3.06
C ARG A 170 5.68 12.65 -3.63
N ALA A 171 5.48 13.70 -2.81
CA ALA A 171 5.72 15.08 -3.20
C ALA A 171 7.19 15.35 -3.51
N THR A 172 8.12 14.85 -2.68
CA THR A 172 9.56 14.94 -2.94
C THR A 172 9.94 14.29 -4.26
N ILE A 173 9.46 13.07 -4.51
CA ILE A 173 9.72 12.35 -5.77
C ILE A 173 9.23 13.19 -6.95
N ARG A 174 7.96 13.62 -6.92
CA ARG A 174 7.37 14.39 -8.01
C ARG A 174 8.09 15.71 -8.26
N ALA A 175 8.45 16.44 -7.21
CA ALA A 175 9.14 17.73 -7.34
C ALA A 175 10.54 17.60 -7.98
N LEU A 176 11.25 16.50 -7.67
CA LEU A 176 12.63 16.31 -8.12
C LEU A 176 12.73 15.63 -9.49
N CYS A 177 11.83 14.70 -9.82
CA CYS A 177 11.90 13.93 -11.07
C CYS A 177 10.68 14.00 -11.98
N GLY A 178 9.55 14.55 -11.52
CA GLY A 178 8.31 14.63 -12.29
C GLY A 178 7.56 13.31 -12.47
N LEU A 179 8.03 12.22 -11.84
CA LEU A 179 7.42 10.89 -11.91
C LEU A 179 6.61 10.59 -10.64
N SER A 180 5.75 9.56 -10.70
CA SER A 180 5.24 8.89 -9.50
C SER A 180 6.31 8.02 -8.85
N ALA A 181 6.11 7.64 -7.58
CA ALA A 181 7.03 6.76 -6.87
C ALA A 181 7.19 5.39 -7.56
N GLU A 182 6.09 4.81 -8.00
CA GLU A 182 6.05 3.54 -8.73
C GLU A 182 6.75 3.63 -10.10
N ALA A 183 6.55 4.73 -10.82
CA ALA A 183 7.21 4.95 -12.11
C ALA A 183 8.73 5.14 -11.94
N LEU A 184 9.17 5.87 -10.90
CA LEU A 184 10.58 6.00 -10.57
C LEU A 184 11.21 4.65 -10.19
N ALA A 185 10.55 3.84 -9.37
CA ALA A 185 11.03 2.50 -9.02
C ALA A 185 11.18 1.60 -10.26
N THR A 186 10.21 1.65 -11.17
CA THR A 186 10.25 0.91 -12.45
C THR A 186 11.42 1.37 -13.33
N LEU A 187 11.64 2.68 -13.42
CA LEU A 187 12.78 3.25 -14.17
C LEU A 187 14.12 2.79 -13.59
N LEU A 188 14.27 2.79 -12.26
CA LEU A 188 15.48 2.32 -11.60
C LEU A 188 15.73 0.82 -11.86
N ALA A 189 14.68 0.00 -11.86
CA ALA A 189 14.81 -1.43 -12.14
C ALA A 189 15.34 -1.73 -13.55
N GLN A 190 15.08 -0.82 -14.50
CA GLN A 190 15.53 -0.94 -15.88
C GLN A 190 16.91 -0.31 -16.11
N SER A 191 17.37 0.54 -15.20
CA SER A 191 18.53 1.42 -15.43
C SER A 191 19.73 1.13 -14.55
N LEU A 192 19.54 0.53 -13.37
CA LEU A 192 20.62 0.20 -12.43
C LEU A 192 21.24 -1.17 -12.75
N ASP A 193 22.50 -1.37 -12.34
CA ASP A 193 23.17 -2.67 -12.41
C ASP A 193 22.69 -3.62 -11.31
N ILE A 194 21.51 -4.21 -11.53
CA ILE A 194 20.89 -5.15 -10.59
C ILE A 194 21.42 -6.56 -10.83
N THR A 195 22.32 -7.01 -9.95
CA THR A 195 23.01 -8.29 -10.07
C THR A 195 23.22 -8.95 -8.71
N ASP A 196 23.55 -10.24 -8.74
CA ASP A 196 23.88 -11.03 -7.56
C ASP A 196 25.30 -10.69 -7.08
N ARG A 197 25.43 -10.23 -5.83
CA ARG A 197 26.72 -9.87 -5.22
C ARG A 197 27.02 -10.78 -4.03
N THR A 198 28.30 -10.93 -3.70
CA THR A 198 28.73 -11.72 -2.53
C THR A 198 29.60 -10.87 -1.64
N TRP A 199 29.29 -10.84 -0.34
CA TRP A 199 30.09 -10.13 0.66
C TRP A 199 30.25 -10.99 1.90
N ARG A 200 31.51 -11.16 2.38
CA ARG A 200 31.87 -12.02 3.52
C ARG A 200 31.24 -13.43 3.45
N LEU A 201 31.33 -14.06 2.28
CA LEU A 201 30.76 -15.39 1.97
C LEU A 201 29.22 -15.45 1.97
N GLN A 202 28.52 -14.34 2.19
CA GLN A 202 27.07 -14.24 2.07
C GLN A 202 26.69 -13.74 0.68
N ARG A 203 25.79 -14.47 0.00
CA ARG A 203 25.24 -14.07 -1.30
C ARG A 203 24.02 -13.16 -1.11
N TYR A 204 24.01 -12.03 -1.81
CA TYR A 204 22.91 -11.11 -1.93
C TYR A 204 22.47 -11.10 -3.40
N PRO A 205 21.44 -11.87 -3.79
CA PRO A 205 20.94 -11.88 -5.17
C PRO A 205 20.43 -10.48 -5.59
N GLN A 206 20.14 -10.20 -6.87
CA GLN A 206 19.28 -9.09 -7.34
C GLN A 206 19.36 -7.78 -6.51
N CYS A 207 20.57 -7.25 -6.32
CA CYS A 207 20.81 -6.05 -5.52
C CYS A 207 21.56 -5.00 -6.34
N PHE A 208 21.68 -3.78 -5.81
CA PHE A 208 22.47 -2.69 -6.40
C PHE A 208 23.20 -1.92 -5.30
N VAL A 209 24.22 -1.14 -5.67
CA VAL A 209 25.02 -0.35 -4.73
C VAL A 209 24.39 1.03 -4.52
N GLY A 210 24.30 1.49 -3.27
CA GLY A 210 23.66 2.77 -2.91
C GLY A 210 24.27 3.97 -3.62
N SER A 211 25.59 4.10 -3.55
CA SER A 211 26.31 5.22 -4.18
C SER A 211 26.21 5.24 -5.70
N GLU A 212 26.18 4.06 -6.35
CA GLU A 212 25.96 3.95 -7.79
C GLU A 212 24.54 4.42 -8.18
N ALA A 213 23.54 4.06 -7.38
CA ALA A 213 22.16 4.52 -7.60
C ALA A 213 22.01 6.03 -7.39
N VAL A 214 22.66 6.61 -6.37
CA VAL A 214 22.68 8.07 -6.14
C VAL A 214 23.35 8.80 -7.29
N ALA A 215 24.51 8.32 -7.75
CA ALA A 215 25.22 8.88 -8.89
C ALA A 215 24.36 8.84 -10.17
N TRP A 216 23.69 7.71 -10.41
CA TRP A 216 22.77 7.56 -11.55
C TRP A 216 21.59 8.54 -11.48
N LEU A 217 20.92 8.62 -10.32
CA LEU A 217 19.79 9.54 -10.09
C LEU A 217 20.19 11.00 -10.30
N ALA A 218 21.34 11.40 -9.74
CA ALA A 218 21.88 12.75 -9.87
C ALA A 218 22.14 13.11 -11.35
N HIS A 219 22.77 12.19 -12.09
CA HIS A 219 23.05 12.39 -13.51
C HIS A 219 21.77 12.45 -14.35
N HIS A 220 20.88 11.46 -14.21
CA HIS A 220 19.68 11.32 -15.04
C HIS A 220 18.72 12.50 -14.88
N PHE A 221 18.45 12.92 -13.64
CA PHE A 221 17.52 14.02 -13.36
C PHE A 221 18.20 15.40 -13.26
N LYS A 222 19.51 15.47 -13.52
CA LYS A 222 20.31 16.71 -13.41
C LYS A 222 20.16 17.38 -12.04
N ARG A 223 20.28 16.57 -10.99
CA ARG A 223 20.11 16.96 -9.59
C ARG A 223 21.43 16.92 -8.85
N SER A 224 21.49 17.66 -7.75
CA SER A 224 22.58 17.53 -6.79
C SER A 224 22.57 16.15 -6.14
N THR A 225 23.72 15.72 -5.63
CA THR A 225 23.86 14.45 -4.89
C THR A 225 22.88 14.37 -3.71
N SER A 226 22.65 15.48 -3.00
CA SER A 226 21.72 15.54 -1.88
C SER A 226 20.26 15.36 -2.31
N GLU A 227 19.85 15.97 -3.42
CA GLU A 227 18.51 15.75 -4.00
C GLU A 227 18.35 14.31 -4.51
N ALA A 228 19.37 13.72 -5.13
CA ALA A 228 19.36 12.32 -5.56
C ALA A 228 19.27 11.35 -4.38
N LEU A 229 19.99 11.63 -3.28
CA LEU A 229 19.85 10.89 -2.03
C LEU A 229 18.44 11.01 -1.46
N ALA A 230 17.85 12.21 -1.49
CA ALA A 230 16.47 12.44 -1.04
C ALA A 230 15.44 11.64 -1.87
N LEU A 231 15.64 11.49 -3.18
CA LEU A 231 14.83 10.61 -4.03
C LEU A 231 14.86 9.15 -3.54
N GLY A 232 16.05 8.61 -3.30
CA GLY A 232 16.19 7.23 -2.81
C GLY A 232 15.65 7.03 -1.40
N GLN A 233 15.81 8.02 -0.52
CA GLN A 233 15.23 8.01 0.83
C GLN A 233 13.69 8.09 0.78
N ALA A 234 13.13 8.88 -0.13
CA ALA A 234 11.69 8.94 -0.35
C ALA A 234 11.15 7.58 -0.82
N LEU A 235 11.80 6.92 -1.79
CA LEU A 235 11.44 5.55 -2.20
C LEU A 235 11.53 4.55 -1.04
N ALA A 236 12.59 4.64 -0.22
CA ALA A 236 12.75 3.77 0.94
C ALA A 236 11.64 3.97 1.98
N SER A 237 11.23 5.21 2.23
CA SER A 237 10.15 5.51 3.16
C SER A 237 8.79 4.93 2.72
N LEU A 238 8.57 4.85 1.40
CA LEU A 238 7.39 4.22 0.79
C LEU A 238 7.48 2.68 0.73
N GLY A 239 8.62 2.11 1.12
CA GLY A 239 8.87 0.67 1.05
C GLY A 239 9.20 0.17 -0.35
N LEU A 240 9.50 1.05 -1.32
CA LEU A 240 9.88 0.69 -2.69
C LEU A 240 11.37 0.35 -2.84
N LEU A 241 12.17 0.70 -1.84
CA LEU A 241 13.61 0.47 -1.77
C LEU A 241 13.98 -0.01 -0.37
N VAL A 242 14.82 -1.02 -0.25
CA VAL A 242 15.22 -1.55 1.06
C VAL A 242 16.68 -1.99 1.10
N HIS A 243 17.35 -1.78 2.23
CA HIS A 243 18.69 -2.33 2.47
C HIS A 243 18.61 -3.86 2.58
N VAL A 244 19.55 -4.59 1.97
CA VAL A 244 19.50 -6.07 1.91
C VAL A 244 19.48 -6.76 3.28
N ALA A 245 19.99 -6.11 4.33
CA ALA A 245 19.99 -6.63 5.69
C ALA A 245 18.97 -5.94 6.61
N HIS A 246 18.20 -4.97 6.11
CA HIS A 246 17.25 -4.17 6.91
C HIS A 246 17.86 -3.36 8.08
N GLU A 247 19.19 -3.16 8.07
CA GLU A 247 19.91 -2.45 9.14
C GLU A 247 20.12 -0.95 8.90
N HIS A 248 20.04 -0.48 7.65
CA HIS A 248 20.38 0.89 7.29
C HIS A 248 19.25 1.58 6.51
N PRO A 249 19.08 2.90 6.68
CA PRO A 249 18.33 3.71 5.73
C PRO A 249 19.04 3.72 4.38
N PHE A 250 18.43 4.35 3.37
CA PHE A 250 19.11 4.59 2.10
C PHE A 250 20.22 5.63 2.26
N LEU A 251 21.45 5.23 1.92
CA LEU A 251 22.68 6.00 2.05
C LEU A 251 23.45 5.99 0.72
N ASP A 252 24.10 7.13 0.43
CA ASP A 252 25.10 7.28 -0.63
C ASP A 252 26.42 6.61 -0.18
N ASP A 253 26.41 5.28 -0.13
CA ASP A 253 27.53 4.46 0.33
C ASP A 253 27.55 3.12 -0.42
N THR A 254 28.64 2.38 -0.27
CA THR A 254 28.93 1.05 -0.83
C THR A 254 28.11 -0.08 -0.18
N LEU A 255 26.90 0.23 0.30
CA LEU A 255 25.93 -0.72 0.84
C LEU A 255 25.03 -1.28 -0.27
N TYR A 256 24.45 -2.46 -0.03
CA TYR A 256 23.58 -3.12 -1.00
C TYR A 256 22.10 -2.91 -0.70
N TYR A 257 21.34 -2.61 -1.74
CA TYR A 257 19.91 -2.36 -1.67
C TYR A 257 19.15 -3.19 -2.71
N ARG A 258 17.84 -3.31 -2.52
CA ARG A 258 16.89 -3.94 -3.44
C ARG A 258 15.72 -3.03 -3.69
N LEU A 259 15.16 -3.13 -4.88
CA LEU A 259 13.83 -2.60 -5.15
C LEU A 259 12.79 -3.61 -4.65
N ALA A 260 11.73 -3.10 -4.04
CA ALA A 260 10.60 -3.90 -3.57
C ALA A 260 9.55 -4.06 -4.69
N ILE A 261 10.00 -4.38 -5.89
CA ILE A 261 9.16 -4.67 -7.05
C ILE A 261 9.59 -6.04 -7.59
N SER A 262 8.61 -6.87 -7.96
CA SER A 262 8.89 -8.20 -8.52
C SER A 262 7.73 -8.66 -9.37
N PRO A 263 7.92 -8.83 -10.69
CA PRO A 263 6.90 -9.42 -11.55
C PRO A 263 6.45 -10.81 -11.09
N ALA A 264 7.36 -11.60 -10.50
CA ALA A 264 7.06 -12.94 -9.99
C ALA A 264 6.15 -12.88 -8.75
N ALA A 265 6.43 -11.97 -7.82
CA ALA A 265 5.53 -11.72 -6.69
C ALA A 265 4.18 -11.12 -7.15
N ASP A 266 4.22 -10.19 -8.12
CA ASP A 266 3.03 -9.52 -8.63
C ASP A 266 2.07 -10.46 -9.38
N ALA A 267 2.56 -11.58 -9.89
CA ALA A 267 1.75 -12.60 -10.55
C ALA A 267 0.89 -13.41 -9.58
N LEU A 268 1.17 -13.37 -8.27
CA LEU A 268 0.45 -14.14 -7.26
C LEU A 268 -0.64 -13.29 -6.60
N ASP A 269 -1.75 -13.95 -6.24
CA ASP A 269 -2.76 -13.33 -5.39
C ASP A 269 -2.34 -13.35 -3.93
N LEU A 270 -2.46 -12.22 -3.25
CA LEU A 270 -2.13 -12.15 -1.82
C LEU A 270 -3.07 -12.96 -0.94
N GLY A 271 -4.34 -13.11 -1.31
CA GLY A 271 -5.29 -13.96 -0.59
C GLY A 271 -4.95 -15.45 -0.73
N ASP A 272 -4.55 -15.89 -1.92
CA ASP A 272 -4.06 -17.26 -2.15
C ASP A 272 -2.77 -17.52 -1.34
N VAL A 273 -1.84 -16.55 -1.33
CA VAL A 273 -0.61 -16.63 -0.52
C VAL A 273 -0.94 -16.71 0.97
N GLN A 274 -1.86 -15.89 1.47
CA GLN A 274 -2.31 -15.94 2.85
C GLN A 274 -2.94 -17.31 3.18
N THR A 275 -3.81 -17.82 2.31
CA THR A 275 -4.45 -19.12 2.47
C THR A 275 -3.43 -20.25 2.52
N ALA A 276 -2.43 -20.19 1.63
CA ALA A 276 -1.33 -21.15 1.58
C ALA A 276 -0.49 -21.15 2.86
N LEU A 277 -0.25 -19.97 3.46
CA LEU A 277 0.50 -19.86 4.72
C LEU A 277 -0.26 -20.43 5.92
N VAL A 278 -1.58 -20.28 5.95
CA VAL A 278 -2.46 -20.68 7.06
C VAL A 278 -2.94 -22.14 6.96
N ALA A 279 -2.81 -22.76 5.78
CA ALA A 279 -3.23 -24.14 5.54
C ALA A 279 -2.60 -25.14 6.53
N SER A 280 -3.19 -26.33 6.65
CA SER A 280 -2.68 -27.39 7.54
C SER A 280 -1.27 -27.87 7.18
N ASP A 281 -0.89 -27.73 5.91
CA ASP A 281 0.45 -27.98 5.38
C ASP A 281 1.24 -26.67 5.15
N GLY A 282 0.80 -25.58 5.77
CA GLY A 282 1.36 -24.23 5.68
C GLY A 282 2.55 -24.02 6.62
N VAL A 283 2.73 -22.78 7.10
CA VAL A 283 3.87 -22.45 7.96
C VAL A 283 3.70 -23.11 9.36
N PRO A 284 4.74 -23.72 9.94
CA PRO A 284 4.62 -24.37 11.25
C PRO A 284 4.33 -23.41 12.40
N ILE A 285 3.09 -23.43 12.89
CA ILE A 285 2.67 -22.64 14.06
C ILE A 285 2.91 -23.43 15.34
N ALA A 286 3.63 -22.85 16.29
CA ALA A 286 3.86 -23.43 17.61
C ALA A 286 4.28 -22.38 18.64
N ASP A 287 4.18 -22.73 19.92
CA ASP A 287 4.67 -21.91 21.01
C ASP A 287 6.20 -21.93 21.04
N ARG A 288 6.83 -20.75 21.09
CA ARG A 288 8.30 -20.62 21.09
C ARG A 288 8.75 -19.67 22.19
N SER A 289 9.98 -19.86 22.68
CA SER A 289 10.55 -18.99 23.72
C SER A 289 11.83 -18.32 23.23
N HIS A 290 12.01 -17.04 23.58
CA HIS A 290 13.24 -16.30 23.32
C HIS A 290 13.62 -15.47 24.56
N LEU A 291 14.86 -15.61 25.03
CA LEU A 291 15.37 -14.97 26.25
C LEU A 291 14.45 -15.17 27.47
N GLY A 292 13.93 -16.38 27.65
CA GLY A 292 13.05 -16.73 28.76
C GLY A 292 11.60 -16.24 28.63
N LYS A 293 11.24 -15.51 27.56
CA LYS A 293 9.87 -15.08 27.28
C LYS A 293 9.18 -16.02 26.30
N LEU A 294 8.00 -16.52 26.68
CA LEU A 294 7.14 -17.36 25.85
C LEU A 294 6.33 -16.51 24.85
N TYR A 295 6.26 -16.97 23.62
CA TYR A 295 5.47 -16.42 22.52
C TYR A 295 4.57 -17.53 21.97
N PRO A 296 3.29 -17.56 22.36
CA PRO A 296 2.37 -18.60 21.90
C PRO A 296 1.95 -18.38 20.44
N HIS A 297 1.54 -19.47 19.79
CA HIS A 297 0.95 -19.51 18.44
C HIS A 297 1.70 -18.64 17.42
N CYS A 298 3.01 -18.82 17.33
CA CYS A 298 3.85 -18.07 16.41
C CYS A 298 4.50 -18.97 15.35
N TRP A 299 4.97 -18.35 14.28
CA TRP A 299 5.70 -18.98 13.19
C TRP A 299 6.98 -18.21 12.87
N VAL A 300 7.92 -18.84 12.16
CA VAL A 300 9.26 -18.28 11.91
C VAL A 300 9.34 -17.64 10.52
N GLY A 301 9.94 -16.45 10.42
CA GLY A 301 10.07 -15.70 9.17
C GLY A 301 10.73 -16.48 8.03
N SER A 302 11.88 -17.10 8.30
CA SER A 302 12.60 -17.93 7.30
C SER A 302 11.79 -19.15 6.84
N GLU A 303 11.05 -19.81 7.74
CA GLU A 303 10.20 -20.97 7.40
C GLU A 303 9.07 -20.57 6.45
N ALA A 304 8.44 -19.40 6.67
CA ALA A 304 7.43 -18.87 5.76
C ALA A 304 8.03 -18.55 4.37
N ILE A 305 9.25 -18.02 4.31
CA ILE A 305 9.95 -17.77 3.05
C ILE A 305 10.26 -19.08 2.33
N ASP A 306 10.79 -20.09 3.03
CA ASP A 306 11.09 -21.41 2.47
C ASP A 306 9.85 -22.07 1.88
N LEU A 307 8.70 -21.97 2.56
CA LEU A 307 7.42 -22.45 2.07
C LEU A 307 7.03 -21.75 0.76
N LEU A 308 7.08 -20.43 0.70
CA LEU A 308 6.69 -19.69 -0.51
C LEU A 308 7.66 -19.93 -1.67
N VAL A 309 8.97 -20.01 -1.40
CA VAL A 309 10.00 -20.36 -2.38
C VAL A 309 9.74 -21.74 -2.98
N SER A 310 9.51 -22.75 -2.15
CA SER A 310 9.28 -24.12 -2.60
C SER A 310 7.95 -24.28 -3.35
N ARG A 311 6.87 -23.69 -2.85
CA ARG A 311 5.52 -23.84 -3.42
C ARG A 311 5.33 -23.09 -4.73
N HIS A 312 5.96 -21.92 -4.88
CA HIS A 312 5.78 -21.04 -6.04
C HIS A 312 7.03 -20.87 -6.92
N ARG A 313 8.14 -21.57 -6.60
CA ARG A 313 9.44 -21.45 -7.32
C ARG A 313 9.97 -20.02 -7.38
N LEU A 314 9.78 -19.28 -6.30
CA LEU A 314 10.16 -17.89 -6.15
C LEU A 314 11.63 -17.74 -5.72
N GLN A 315 12.22 -16.57 -5.95
CA GLN A 315 13.42 -16.18 -5.22
C GLN A 315 13.04 -15.79 -3.78
N ARG A 316 13.99 -15.88 -2.84
CA ARG A 316 13.74 -15.50 -1.43
C ARG A 316 13.23 -14.06 -1.28
N HIS A 317 13.74 -13.16 -2.12
CA HIS A 317 13.29 -11.76 -2.15
C HIS A 317 11.82 -11.61 -2.59
N ASP A 318 11.37 -12.38 -3.57
CA ASP A 318 9.97 -12.34 -4.02
C ASP A 318 9.03 -12.84 -2.92
N ALA A 319 9.43 -13.93 -2.23
CA ALA A 319 8.71 -14.45 -1.07
C ALA A 319 8.68 -13.43 0.09
N TRP A 320 9.81 -12.78 0.39
CA TRP A 320 9.86 -11.70 1.36
C TRP A 320 8.91 -10.56 0.99
N LEU A 321 8.84 -10.16 -0.28
CA LEU A 321 7.97 -9.09 -0.76
C LEU A 321 6.49 -9.42 -0.53
N LEU A 322 6.08 -10.66 -0.78
CA LEU A 322 4.72 -11.12 -0.48
C LEU A 322 4.39 -11.02 1.01
N LEU A 323 5.28 -11.50 1.88
CA LEU A 323 5.09 -11.39 3.33
C LEU A 323 5.09 -9.92 3.78
N HIS A 324 5.95 -9.09 3.22
CA HIS A 324 5.97 -7.66 3.49
C HIS A 324 4.62 -7.00 3.14
N ARG A 325 4.04 -7.34 1.99
CA ARG A 325 2.69 -6.86 1.60
C ARG A 325 1.60 -7.35 2.55
N LEU A 326 1.60 -8.63 2.93
CA LEU A 326 0.67 -9.15 3.95
C LEU A 326 0.77 -8.35 5.26
N MET A 327 1.99 -8.01 5.68
CA MET A 327 2.20 -7.18 6.87
C MET A 327 1.68 -5.75 6.68
N GLN A 328 1.86 -5.13 5.52
CA GLN A 328 1.30 -3.81 5.21
C GLN A 328 -0.24 -3.78 5.22
N PHE A 329 -0.88 -4.89 4.87
CA PHE A 329 -2.34 -5.06 5.04
C PHE A 329 -2.74 -5.42 6.47
N GLY A 330 -1.76 -5.59 7.37
CA GLY A 330 -1.96 -5.96 8.74
C GLY A 330 -2.54 -7.36 8.88
N LEU A 331 -2.25 -8.28 7.95
CA LEU A 331 -2.64 -9.70 7.97
C LEU A 331 -1.66 -10.59 8.75
N ILE A 332 -0.45 -10.09 8.92
CA ILE A 332 0.59 -10.69 9.74
C ILE A 332 1.33 -9.61 10.52
N GLU A 333 1.95 -9.99 11.63
CA GLU A 333 2.76 -9.07 12.42
C GLU A 333 3.87 -9.78 13.18
N HIS A 334 4.93 -9.04 13.51
CA HIS A 334 5.93 -9.50 14.45
C HIS A 334 5.31 -9.58 15.85
N VAL A 335 5.64 -10.62 16.62
CA VAL A 335 5.05 -10.88 17.95
C VAL A 335 5.26 -9.78 18.99
N THR A 336 6.20 -8.86 18.75
CA THR A 336 6.43 -7.65 19.59
C THR A 336 6.21 -6.33 18.85
N HIS A 337 5.76 -6.38 17.59
CA HIS A 337 5.61 -5.21 16.69
C HIS A 337 6.90 -4.40 16.46
N SER A 338 8.07 -4.95 16.80
CA SER A 338 9.32 -4.20 16.80
C SER A 338 10.03 -4.12 15.45
N ARG A 339 9.61 -4.91 14.45
CA ARG A 339 10.33 -5.06 13.18
C ARG A 339 9.41 -5.48 12.04
N PRO A 340 9.78 -5.17 10.78
CA PRO A 340 9.13 -5.72 9.61
C PRO A 340 9.34 -7.24 9.48
N VAL A 341 8.78 -7.86 8.45
CA VAL A 341 9.18 -9.21 8.06
C VAL A 341 10.65 -9.21 7.66
N ILE A 342 11.40 -10.16 8.22
CA ILE A 342 12.80 -10.39 7.92
C ILE A 342 12.96 -11.88 7.65
N ASP A 343 13.77 -12.20 6.65
CA ASP A 343 14.23 -13.55 6.39
C ASP A 343 15.20 -14.01 7.49
N GLY A 344 14.67 -14.70 8.50
CA GLY A 344 15.45 -15.18 9.62
C GLY A 344 14.61 -15.71 10.76
N ASN A 345 15.28 -16.01 11.87
CA ASN A 345 14.69 -16.63 13.05
C ASN A 345 13.93 -15.63 13.94
N PHE A 346 13.00 -14.89 13.33
CA PHE A 346 12.08 -13.97 14.01
C PHE A 346 10.68 -14.55 14.05
N TYR A 347 9.92 -14.20 15.09
CA TYR A 347 8.60 -14.75 15.33
C TYR A 347 7.50 -13.81 14.86
N TYR A 348 6.56 -14.37 14.12
CA TYR A 348 5.40 -13.67 13.57
C TYR A 348 4.12 -14.42 13.92
N ARG A 349 2.99 -13.75 13.75
CA ARG A 349 1.64 -14.31 13.91
C ARG A 349 0.71 -13.79 12.83
N PHE A 350 -0.31 -14.56 12.52
CA PHE A 350 -1.46 -14.09 11.75
C PHE A 350 -2.32 -13.18 12.62
N THR A 351 -2.90 -12.16 12.02
CA THR A 351 -3.84 -11.25 12.68
C THR A 351 -5.27 -11.58 12.27
N GLY A 352 -6.23 -11.27 13.13
CA GLY A 352 -7.67 -11.44 12.82
C GLY A 352 -8.17 -12.89 12.81
N GLN A 353 -7.33 -13.88 13.13
CA GLN A 353 -7.78 -15.23 13.45
C GLN A 353 -8.14 -15.31 14.93
N SER A 354 -9.32 -15.86 15.24
CA SER A 354 -9.66 -16.24 16.61
C SER A 354 -8.59 -17.20 17.13
N VAL A 355 -8.02 -16.89 18.29
CA VAL A 355 -7.03 -17.75 18.97
C VAL A 355 -7.67 -19.04 19.51
N ASP A 356 -9.00 -19.16 19.42
CA ASP A 356 -9.74 -20.24 20.05
C ASP A 356 -10.06 -21.35 19.05
N GLY A 357 -9.10 -22.24 18.88
CA GLY A 357 -9.36 -23.65 18.61
C GLY A 357 -9.67 -24.42 19.90
N ASN A 358 -10.47 -23.84 20.79
CA ASN A 358 -10.82 -24.47 22.07
C ASN A 358 -12.12 -23.88 22.64
N GLU A 359 -13.26 -24.18 22.01
CA GLU A 359 -14.50 -24.38 22.76
C GLU A 359 -15.14 -25.68 22.27
N GLN A 360 -15.29 -26.61 23.23
CA GLN A 360 -15.99 -27.88 23.13
C GLN A 360 -17.50 -27.68 23.02
#